data_AF-A0A7V2VSU7-F1
#
_entry.id   AF-A0A7V2VSU7-F1
#
_cell.length_a   1.000
_cell.length_b   1.000
_cell.length_c   1.000
_cell.angle_alpha   90.00
_cell.angle_beta   90.00
_cell.angle_gamma   90.00
#
_symmetry.space_group_name_H-M   'P 1'
#
loop_
_entity.id
_entity.type
_entity.pdbx_description
1 polymer ?
#
loop_
_entity_poly.entity_id
_entity_poly.type
_entity_poly.pdbx_seq_one_letter_code
_entity_poly.pdbx_strand_id
1 'polypeptide(L)' 'MSEQANEIQKLVAIATDLGLSAELRVKAIKLLGSIGTHEALRALLDLVANEKLIREERELALKQAGVIIKLGH' A
#
# COMPACT_ATOMS: atom_id res chain seq x y z
N MET A 1 -1.34 20.26 0.06
CA MET A 1 -1.38 18.80 0.21
C MET A 1 -2.63 18.47 0.99
N SER A 2 -3.54 17.64 0.46
CA SER A 2 -4.74 17.22 1.20
C SER A 2 -4.36 16.29 2.35
N GLU A 3 -5.18 16.23 3.40
CA GLU A 3 -4.94 15.35 4.56
C GLU A 3 -4.80 13.88 4.15
N GLN A 4 -5.59 13.46 3.16
CA GLN A 4 -5.55 12.11 2.60
C GLN A 4 -4.21 11.77 1.93
N ALA A 5 -3.60 12.72 1.21
CA ALA A 5 -2.28 12.50 0.61
C ALA A 5 -1.20 12.29 1.69
N ASN A 6 -1.29 13.04 2.80
CA ASN A 6 -0.39 12.84 3.94
C ASN A 6 -0.60 11.47 4.61
N GLU A 7 -1.83 10.99 4.68
CA GLU A 7 -2.13 9.68 5.26
C GLU A 7 -1.59 8.53 4.39
N ILE A 8 -1.76 8.60 3.06
CA ILE A 8 -1.17 7.65 2.12
C ILE A 8 0.35 7.61 2.27
N GLN A 9 1.02 8.76 2.36
CA GLN A 9 2.47 8.83 2.55
C GLN A 9 2.92 8.17 3.86
N LYS A 10 2.19 8.37 4.96
CA LYS A 10 2.49 7.70 6.24
C LYS A 10 2.36 6.19 6.12
N LEU A 11 1.29 5.70 5.49
CA LEU A 11 1.09 4.27 5.31
C LEU A 11 2.16 3.64 4.40
N VAL A 12 2.59 4.33 3.35
CA VAL A 12 3.71 3.89 2.49
C VAL A 12 5.01 3.82 3.28
N ALA A 13 5.29 4.82 4.12
CA ALA A 13 6.48 4.82 4.98
C ALA A 13 6.48 3.60 5.92
N ILE A 14 5.35 3.28 6.55
CA ILE A 14 5.24 2.09 7.41
C ILE A 14 5.38 0.81 6.58
N ALA A 15 4.72 0.71 5.41
CA ALA A 15 4.77 -0.48 4.56
C ALA A 15 6.16 -0.77 4.00
N THR A 16 7.06 0.22 3.93
CA THR A 16 8.42 0.09 3.38
C THR A 16 9.53 0.02 4.43
N ASP A 17 9.20 0.22 5.71
CA ASP A 17 10.18 0.17 6.80
C ASP A 17 10.43 -1.28 7.25
N LEU A 18 11.53 -1.86 6.76
CA LEU A 18 11.97 -3.21 7.11
C LEU A 18 12.38 -3.36 8.60
N GLY A 19 12.53 -2.25 9.34
CA GLY A 19 12.74 -2.26 10.78
C GLY A 19 11.45 -2.48 11.59
N LEU A 20 10.28 -2.31 10.97
CA LEU A 20 8.99 -2.63 11.59
C LEU A 20 8.63 -4.11 11.43
N SER A 21 7.72 -4.59 12.27
CA SER A 21 7.23 -5.97 12.14
C SER A 21 6.47 -6.18 10.83
N ALA A 22 6.54 -7.40 10.29
CA ALA A 22 5.77 -7.77 9.09
C ALA A 22 4.26 -7.53 9.28
N GLU A 23 3.73 -7.72 10.49
CA GLU A 23 2.33 -7.45 10.80
C GLU A 23 1.95 -5.97 10.59
N LEU A 24 2.80 -5.04 11.02
CA LEU A 24 2.57 -3.60 10.81
C LEU A 24 2.61 -3.24 9.33
N ARG A 25 3.58 -3.77 8.58
CA ARG A 25 3.69 -3.53 7.14
C ARG A 25 2.48 -4.09 6.39
N VAL A 26 2.07 -5.32 6.68
CA VAL A 26 0.86 -5.95 6.13
C VAL A 26 -0.39 -5.13 6.45
N LYS A 27 -0.51 -4.61 7.67
CA LYS A 27 -1.64 -3.76 8.06
C LYS A 27 -1.66 -2.46 7.26
N ALA A 28 -0.52 -1.82 7.07
CA ALA A 28 -0.42 -0.60 6.26
C ALA A 28 -0.82 -0.84 4.79
N ILE A 29 -0.37 -1.95 4.19
CA ILE A 29 -0.75 -2.33 2.81
C ILE A 29 -2.27 -2.52 2.69
N LYS A 30 -2.91 -3.17 3.67
CA LYS A 30 -4.36 -3.34 3.69
C LYS A 30 -5.10 -2.00 3.82
N LEU A 31 -4.62 -1.12 4.69
CA LEU A 31 -5.22 0.22 4.87
C LEU A 31 -5.12 1.05 3.59
N LEU A 32 -3.99 1.01 2.87
CA LEU A 32 -3.87 1.62 1.54
C LEU A 32 -4.95 1.10 0.59
N GLY A 33 -5.20 -0.21 0.56
CA GLY A 33 -6.28 -0.81 -0.21
C GLY A 33 -7.66 -0.27 0.14
N SER A 34 -7.95 -0.11 1.44
CA SER A 34 -9.23 0.40 1.94
C SER A 34 -9.47 1.88 1.64
N ILE A 35 -8.42 2.68 1.41
CA ILE A 35 -8.60 4.10 1.04
C ILE A 35 -9.31 4.22 -0.32
N GLY A 36 -9.09 3.29 -1.25
CA GLY A 36 -9.87 3.20 -2.48
C GLY A 36 -9.82 4.48 -3.33
N THR A 37 -8.63 5.05 -3.54
CA THR A 37 -8.43 6.20 -4.43
C THR A 37 -7.32 5.93 -5.45
N HIS A 38 -7.27 6.75 -6.49
CA HIS A 38 -6.22 6.67 -7.51
C HIS A 38 -4.81 6.82 -6.91
N GLU A 39 -4.64 7.70 -5.93
CA GLU A 39 -3.37 7.91 -5.24
C GLU A 39 -2.97 6.67 -4.42
N ALA A 40 -3.93 6.03 -3.75
CA ALA A 40 -3.69 4.80 -3.01
C ALA A 40 -3.38 3.62 -3.95
N LEU A 41 -4.04 3.55 -5.11
CA LEU A 41 -3.72 2.58 -6.15
C LEU A 41 -2.28 2.76 -6.65
N ARG A 42 -1.88 3.98 -6.96
CA ARG A 42 -0.51 4.29 -7.39
C ARG A 42 0.51 3.87 -6.33
N ALA A 43 0.26 4.24 -5.08
CA ALA A 43 1.12 3.83 -3.96
C ALA A 43 1.24 2.30 -3.83
N LEU A 44 0.15 1.55 -3.97
CA LEU A 44 0.18 0.09 -3.96
C LEU A 44 1.01 -0.48 -5.11
N LEU A 45 0.89 0.06 -6.32
CA LEU A 45 1.69 -0.37 -7.47
C LEU A 45 3.19 -0.07 -7.27
N ASP A 46 3.54 1.06 -6.64
CA ASP A 46 4.92 1.37 -6.26
C ASP A 46 5.46 0.32 -5.26
N LEU A 47 4.64 -0.15 -4.32
CA LEU A 47 5.02 -1.25 -3.41
C LEU A 47 5.21 -2.58 -4.16
N VAL A 48 4.37 -2.88 -5.16
CA VAL A 48 4.54 -4.08 -6.01
C VAL A 48 5.87 -4.05 -6.75
N ALA A 49 6.30 -2.89 -7.21
CA ALA A 49 7.57 -2.71 -7.90
C ALA A 49 8.79 -2.67 -6.96
N ASN A 50 8.60 -2.56 -5.64
CA ASN A 50 9.68 -2.43 -4.68
C ASN A 50 10.35 -3.79 -4.39
N GLU A 51 11.47 -4.06 -5.06
CA GLU A 51 12.25 -5.30 -4.91
C GLU A 51 12.87 -5.51 -3.51
N LYS A 52 12.91 -4.47 -2.67
CA LYS A 52 13.38 -4.59 -1.28
C LYS A 52 12.35 -5.23 -0.35
N LEU A 53 11.07 -5.20 -0.73
CA LEU A 53 10.01 -5.86 0.03
C LEU A 53 10.03 -7.36 -0.22
N ILE A 54 9.61 -8.12 0.78
CA ILE A 54 9.44 -9.56 0.63
C ILE A 54 8.30 -9.85 -0.36
N ARG A 55 8.39 -11.00 -1.01
CA ARG A 55 7.49 -11.40 -2.09
C ARG A 55 6.02 -11.35 -1.66
N GLU A 56 5.72 -11.84 -0.46
CA GLU A 56 4.37 -11.94 0.08
C GLU A 56 3.72 -10.56 0.28
N GLU A 57 4.50 -9.55 0.67
CA GLU A 57 4.03 -8.18 0.83
C GLU A 57 3.74 -7.53 -0.53
N ARG A 58 4.58 -7.79 -1.52
CA ARG A 58 4.37 -7.34 -2.92
C ARG A 58 3.13 -7.99 -3.53
N GLU A 59 2.94 -9.29 -3.33
CA GLU A 59 1.75 -10.01 -3.77
C GLU A 59 0.47 -9.49 -3.07
N LEU A 60 0.56 -9.17 -1.78
CA LEU A 60 -0.55 -8.53 -1.05
C LEU A 60 -0.86 -7.14 -1.61
N ALA A 61 0.14 -6.31 -1.88
CA ALA A 61 -0.06 -4.99 -2.47
C ALA A 61 -0.74 -5.09 -3.85
N LEU A 62 -0.33 -6.04 -4.68
CA LEU A 62 -0.96 -6.31 -5.98
C LEU A 62 -2.43 -6.72 -5.81
N LYS A 63 -2.72 -7.58 -4.82
CA LYS A 63 -4.09 -7.98 -4.50
C LYS A 63 -4.95 -6.77 -4.10
N GLN A 64 -4.44 -5.88 -3.25
CA GLN A 64 -5.17 -4.67 -2.83
C GLN A 64 -5.37 -3.70 -4.01
N ALA A 65 -4.36 -3.50 -4.86
CA ALA A 65 -4.49 -2.69 -6.07
C ALA A 65 -5.61 -3.22 -6.98
N GLY A 66 -5.66 -4.54 -7.16
CA GLY A 66 -6.74 -5.19 -7.91
C GLY A 66 -8.13 -5.01 -7.31
N VAL A 67 -8.25 -4.86 -5.98
CA VAL A 67 -9.53 -4.54 -5.32
C VAL A 67 -9.98 -3.13 -5.69
N ILE A 68 -9.09 -2.14 -5.62
CA ILE A 68 -9.41 -0.75 -5.98
C ILE A 68 -9.92 -0.67 -7.43
N ILE A 69 -9.21 -1.32 -8.36
CA ILE A 69 -9.58 -1.36 -9.79
C ILE A 69 -10.97 -1.99 -9.98
N LYS A 70 -11.26 -3.10 -9.30
CA LYS A 70 -12.56 -3.79 -9.41
C LYS A 70 -13.73 -2.98 -8.87
N LEU A 71 -13.48 -2.11 -7.89
CA LEU A 71 -14.50 -1.25 -7.30
C LEU A 71 -14.75 0.02 -8.13
N GLY A 72 -13.91 0.31 -9.13
CA GLY A 72 -14.10 1.43 -10.06
C GLY A 72 -13.73 2.80 -9.48
N HIS A 73 -12.81 2.82 -8.51
CA HIS A 73 -12.27 4.04 -7.90
C HIS A 73 -11.09 4.63 -8.68
#